data_AF-A0A3S0TFX2-F1
#
_entry.id   AF-A0A3S0TFX2-F1
#
_cell.length_a   1.000
_cell.length_b   1.000
_cell.length_c   1.000
_cell.angle_alpha   90.00
_cell.angle_beta   90.00
_cell.angle_gamma   90.00
#
_symmetry.space_group_name_H-M   'P 1'
#
loop_
_entity.id
_entity.type
_entity.pdbx_description
1 polymer ?
#
loop_
_entity_poly.entity_id
_entity_poly.type
_entity_poly.pdbx_seq_one_letter_code
_entity_poly.pdbx_strand_id
1 'polypeptide(L)'
;MKPRLLVLVAIVAFVAAVAGVFLGRHFLPHPVAGGVELHDVLHSKLDLDDRQKAQIELLEQRFAVRRRALELELRADNARLADAIETEHGNGPGVAAAVDQSHQAMGQLQKETLGHIFAMRQILRPDQAKTFDQAVVHALTDDAR
;
A
#
# COMPACT_ATOMS: atom_id res chain seq x y z
N MET A 1 3.16 20.27 41.80
CA MET A 1 4.23 20.34 40.76
C MET A 1 4.07 21.67 40.02
N LYS A 2 5.17 22.37 39.71
CA LYS A 2 5.07 23.71 39.08
C LYS A 2 4.47 23.57 37.66
N PRO A 3 3.48 24.37 37.27
CA PRO A 3 2.75 24.23 35.98
C PRO A 3 3.68 24.28 34.76
N ARG A 4 4.80 25.02 34.88
CA ARG A 4 5.87 25.06 33.88
C ARG A 4 6.51 23.69 33.61
N LEU A 5 6.66 22.85 34.63
CA LEU A 5 7.23 21.51 34.50
C LEU A 5 6.26 20.56 33.79
N LEU A 6 4.95 20.69 34.05
CA LEU A 6 3.91 19.90 33.39
C LEU A 6 3.83 20.23 31.89
N VAL A 7 3.89 21.51 31.53
CA VAL A 7 3.93 21.94 30.13
C VAL A 7 5.19 21.43 29.43
N LEU A 8 6.34 21.48 30.09
CA LEU A 8 7.60 21.00 29.51
C LEU A 8 7.61 19.49 29.29
N VAL A 9 7.08 18.71 30.25
CA VAL A 9 6.92 17.26 30.11
C VAL A 9 5.94 16.91 28.99
N ALA A 10 4.83 17.64 28.86
CA ALA A 10 3.85 17.42 27.80
C ALA A 10 4.46 17.66 26.40
N ILE A 11 5.25 18.72 26.23
CA ILE A 11 5.94 19.02 24.97
C ILE A 11 6.95 17.91 24.62
N VAL A 12 7.75 17.47 25.59
CA VAL A 12 8.74 16.41 25.36
C VAL A 12 8.06 15.08 25.00
N ALA A 13 6.98 14.72 25.69
CA ALA A 13 6.21 13.52 25.39
C ALA A 13 5.57 13.57 24.00
N PHE A 14 5.05 14.73 23.59
CA PHE A 14 4.47 14.93 22.26
C PHE A 14 5.53 14.79 21.16
N VAL A 15 6.70 15.44 21.32
CA VAL A 15 7.80 15.33 20.36
C VAL A 15 8.31 13.88 20.26
N ALA A 16 8.43 13.18 21.39
CA ALA A 16 8.83 11.77 21.41
C ALA A 16 7.82 10.87 20.71
N ALA A 17 6.51 11.11 20.89
CA ALA A 17 5.46 10.35 20.22
C ALA A 17 5.46 10.58 18.70
N VAL A 18 5.57 11.83 18.25
CA VAL A 18 5.64 12.18 16.82
C VAL A 18 6.89 11.58 16.18
N ALA A 19 8.05 11.69 16.83
CA ALA A 19 9.29 11.09 16.36
C ALA A 19 9.18 9.56 16.30
N GLY A 20 8.57 8.92 17.31
CA GLY A 20 8.33 7.48 17.33
C GLY A 20 7.44 7.00 16.20
N VAL A 21 6.37 7.72 15.86
CA VAL A 21 5.49 7.40 14.72
C VAL A 21 6.22 7.58 13.38
N PHE A 22 7.01 8.65 13.24
CA PHE A 22 7.75 8.93 12.00
C PHE A 22 8.86 7.89 11.76
N LEU A 23 9.62 7.56 12.81
CA LEU A 23 10.64 6.51 12.79
C LEU A 23 10.01 5.13 12.56
N GLY A 24 8.91 4.82 13.26
CA GLY A 24 8.17 3.57 13.07
C GLY A 24 7.71 3.40 11.63
N ARG A 25 7.17 4.44 11.01
CA ARG A 25 6.68 4.37 9.62
C ARG A 25 7.80 4.32 8.57
N HIS A 26 9.00 4.84 8.88
CA HIS A 26 10.13 4.82 7.94
C HIS A 26 10.95 3.52 8.04
N PHE A 27 11.06 2.95 9.24
CA PHE A 27 11.88 1.76 9.51
C PHE A 27 11.09 0.45 9.60
N LEU A 28 9.78 0.49 9.83
CA LEU A 28 8.91 -0.68 9.71
C LEU A 28 8.30 -0.65 8.31
N PRO A 29 8.73 -1.54 7.39
CA PRO A 29 8.01 -1.73 6.14
C PRO A 29 6.58 -2.13 6.52
N HIS A 30 5.57 -1.42 6.03
CA HIS A 30 4.23 -1.98 6.01
C HIS A 30 4.22 -3.00 4.88
N PRO A 31 4.21 -4.31 5.16
CA PRO A 31 4.01 -5.28 4.10
C PRO A 31 2.54 -5.12 3.72
N VAL A 32 2.26 -4.88 2.45
CA VAL A 32 0.97 -5.31 1.90
C VAL A 32 1.08 -6.84 1.90
N ALA A 33 0.75 -7.47 3.04
CA ALA A 33 1.13 -8.85 3.34
C ALA A 33 0.69 -9.82 2.23
N GLY A 34 -0.50 -9.61 1.67
CA GLY A 34 -1.02 -10.42 0.56
C GLY A 34 -0.25 -10.32 -0.77
N GLY A 35 0.51 -9.25 -1.02
CA GLY A 35 1.30 -9.10 -2.26
C GLY A 35 2.61 -9.90 -2.25
N VAL A 36 3.26 -9.99 -1.08
CA VAL A 36 4.54 -10.71 -0.92
C VAL A 36 4.32 -12.22 -0.90
N GLU A 37 3.24 -12.67 -0.26
CA GLU A 37 2.91 -14.09 -0.17
C GLU A 37 2.48 -14.66 -1.53
N LEU A 38 1.70 -13.91 -2.31
CA LEU A 38 1.29 -14.35 -3.65
C LEU A 38 2.46 -14.38 -4.65
N HIS A 39 3.40 -13.44 -4.52
CA HIS A 39 4.62 -13.43 -5.32
C HIS A 39 5.50 -14.64 -4.99
N ASP A 40 5.61 -15.04 -3.71
CA ASP A 40 6.37 -16.23 -3.32
C ASP A 40 5.72 -17.51 -3.87
N VAL A 41 4.39 -17.64 -3.86
CA VAL A 41 3.69 -18.76 -4.50
C VAL A 41 3.99 -18.84 -5.99
N LEU A 42 3.98 -17.70 -6.69
CA LEU A 42 4.27 -17.61 -8.13
C LEU A 42 5.66 -18.12 -8.49
N HIS A 43 6.66 -17.82 -7.65
CA HIS A 43 8.06 -18.14 -7.94
C HIS A 43 8.55 -19.46 -7.34
N SER A 44 7.95 -19.93 -6.24
CA SER A 44 8.42 -21.12 -5.52
C SER A 44 7.51 -22.34 -5.65
N LYS A 45 6.20 -22.15 -5.86
CA LYS A 45 5.21 -23.25 -5.88
C LYS A 45 4.68 -23.58 -7.29
N LEU A 46 4.93 -22.73 -8.27
CA LEU A 46 4.54 -22.97 -9.66
C LEU A 46 5.76 -23.30 -10.53
N ASP A 47 5.71 -24.43 -11.23
CA ASP A 47 6.70 -24.79 -12.24
C ASP A 47 6.41 -24.04 -13.55
N LEU A 48 6.87 -22.79 -13.61
CA LEU A 48 6.72 -21.91 -14.76
C LEU A 48 7.76 -22.22 -15.83
N ASP A 49 7.31 -22.36 -17.08
CA ASP A 49 8.22 -22.45 -18.21
C ASP A 49 8.83 -21.07 -18.57
N ASP A 50 9.87 -21.06 -19.40
CA ASP A 50 10.60 -19.82 -19.73
C ASP A 50 9.74 -18.79 -20.45
N ARG A 51 8.73 -19.24 -21.22
CA ARG A 51 7.79 -18.35 -21.90
C ARG A 51 6.87 -17.69 -20.86
N GLN A 52 6.34 -18.44 -19.91
CA GLN A 52 5.52 -17.91 -18.83
C GLN A 52 6.29 -16.91 -17.99
N LYS A 53 7.55 -17.23 -17.63
CA LYS A 53 8.44 -16.31 -16.88
C LYS A 53 8.64 -14.98 -17.61
N ALA A 54 8.96 -15.03 -18.90
CA ALA A 54 9.16 -13.80 -19.69
C ALA A 54 7.87 -12.96 -19.81
N GLN A 55 6.71 -13.60 -19.93
CA GLN A 55 5.42 -12.90 -19.97
C GLN A 55 5.08 -12.25 -18.63
N ILE A 56 5.31 -12.96 -17.52
CA ILE A 56 5.10 -12.45 -16.16
C ILE A 56 6.06 -11.30 -15.86
N GLU A 57 7.33 -11.40 -16.23
CA GLU A 57 8.31 -10.32 -16.01
C GLU A 57 7.89 -9.02 -16.72
N LEU A 58 7.43 -9.11 -17.97
CA LEU A 58 6.94 -7.96 -18.71
C LEU A 58 5.69 -7.35 -18.05
N LEU A 59 4.81 -8.19 -17.49
CA LEU A 59 3.63 -7.75 -16.76
C LEU A 59 4.02 -7.02 -15.46
N GLU A 60 4.97 -7.58 -14.70
CA GLU A 60 5.51 -6.98 -13.47
C GLU A 60 6.15 -5.62 -13.71
N GLN A 61 6.95 -5.47 -14.78
CA GLN A 61 7.55 -4.18 -15.13
C GLN A 61 6.49 -3.11 -15.40
N ARG A 62 5.41 -3.46 -16.12
CA ARG A 62 4.31 -2.53 -16.40
C ARG A 62 3.54 -2.18 -15.12
N PHE A 63 3.25 -3.18 -14.29
CA PHE A 63 2.57 -2.97 -13.03
C PHE A 63 3.39 -2.09 -12.09
N ALA A 64 4.70 -2.29 -12.00
CA ALA A 64 5.60 -1.49 -11.18
C ALA A 64 5.55 0.00 -11.55
N VAL A 65 5.53 0.33 -12.84
CA VAL A 65 5.37 1.72 -13.31
C VAL A 65 4.03 2.30 -12.90
N ARG A 66 2.93 1.56 -13.11
CA ARG A 66 1.58 2.03 -12.78
C ARG A 66 1.39 2.22 -11.27
N ARG A 67 1.84 1.23 -10.48
CA ARG A 67 1.85 1.28 -9.02
C ARG A 67 2.62 2.51 -8.53
N ARG A 68 3.81 2.73 -9.08
CA ARG A 68 4.66 3.86 -8.68
C ARG A 68 3.99 5.21 -8.96
N ALA A 69 3.30 5.35 -10.09
CA ALA A 69 2.57 6.59 -10.40
C ALA A 69 1.48 6.88 -9.35
N LEU A 70 0.69 5.87 -8.98
CA LEU A 70 -0.38 6.01 -7.98
C LEU A 70 0.16 6.25 -6.56
N GLU A 71 1.27 5.61 -6.19
CA GLU A 71 1.96 5.91 -4.92
C GLU A 71 2.44 7.36 -4.84
N LEU A 72 2.91 7.93 -5.95
CA LEU A 72 3.32 9.33 -6.01
C LEU A 72 2.12 10.27 -5.93
N GLU A 73 1.00 9.91 -6.55
CA GLU A 73 -0.27 10.64 -6.44
C GLU A 73 -0.76 10.70 -4.99
N LEU A 74 -0.80 9.56 -4.29
CA LEU A 74 -1.13 9.49 -2.87
C LEU A 74 -0.22 10.35 -1.98
N ARG A 75 1.07 10.46 -2.32
CA ARG A 75 2.01 11.34 -1.60
C ARG A 75 1.70 12.82 -1.87
N ALA A 76 1.35 13.16 -3.12
CA ALA A 76 0.94 14.50 -3.47
C ALA A 76 -0.40 14.89 -2.80
N ASP A 77 -1.35 13.97 -2.70
CA ASP A 77 -2.59 14.16 -1.94
C ASP A 77 -2.32 14.45 -0.47
N ASN A 78 -1.39 13.71 0.16
CA ASN A 78 -1.00 13.98 1.55
C ASN A 78 -0.33 15.36 1.73
N ALA A 79 0.44 15.81 0.75
CA ALA A 79 1.02 17.16 0.77
C ALA A 79 -0.06 18.25 0.67
N ARG A 80 -1.06 18.05 -0.21
CA ARG A 80 -2.23 18.94 -0.31
C ARG A 80 -3.06 18.95 0.97
N LEU A 81 -3.25 17.79 1.58
CA LEU A 81 -3.96 17.66 2.85
C LEU A 81 -3.26 18.43 3.97
N ALA A 82 -1.93 18.33 4.06
CA ALA A 82 -1.15 19.07 5.06
C ALA A 82 -1.30 20.59 4.89
N ASP A 83 -1.18 21.09 3.66
CA ASP A 83 -1.35 22.51 3.32
C ASP A 83 -2.77 23.03 3.64
N ALA A 84 -3.79 22.22 3.36
CA ALA A 84 -5.18 22.54 3.69
C ALA A 84 -5.42 22.57 5.21
N ILE A 85 -4.85 21.64 5.98
CA ILE A 85 -4.96 21.63 7.45
C ILE A 85 -4.29 22.88 8.05
N GLU A 86 -3.14 23.29 7.51
CA GLU A 86 -2.43 24.50 7.94
C GLU A 86 -3.21 25.77 7.60
N THR A 87 -3.92 25.81 6.47
CA THR A 87 -4.67 26.99 6.04
C THR A 87 -6.06 27.10 6.69
N GLU A 88 -6.79 25.99 6.79
CA GLU A 88 -8.20 25.97 7.19
C GLU A 88 -8.40 25.72 8.69
N HIS A 89 -7.38 25.18 9.38
CA HIS A 89 -7.39 24.87 10.82
C HIS A 89 -8.64 24.09 11.29
N GLY A 90 -9.22 23.30 10.39
CA GLY A 90 -10.46 22.56 10.59
C GLY A 90 -10.75 21.66 9.38
N ASN A 91 -11.84 20.89 9.45
CA ASN A 91 -12.28 20.04 8.35
C ASN A 91 -13.04 20.87 7.30
N GLY A 92 -12.32 21.76 6.62
CA GLY A 92 -12.84 22.63 5.58
C GLY A 92 -12.87 21.97 4.20
N PRO A 93 -13.26 22.72 3.15
CA PRO A 93 -13.41 22.18 1.80
C PRO A 93 -12.11 21.66 1.20
N GLY A 94 -10.96 22.28 1.50
CA GLY A 94 -9.65 21.82 1.02
C GLY A 94 -9.24 20.49 1.66
N VAL A 95 -9.48 20.34 2.96
CA VAL A 95 -9.24 19.07 3.68
C VAL A 95 -10.11 17.95 3.10
N ALA A 96 -11.41 18.18 2.93
CA ALA A 96 -12.34 17.20 2.37
C ALA A 96 -11.93 16.78 0.94
N ALA A 97 -11.58 17.76 0.09
CA ALA A 97 -11.17 17.49 -1.29
C ALA A 97 -9.87 16.66 -1.36
N ALA A 98 -8.88 16.95 -0.52
CA ALA A 98 -7.63 16.19 -0.49
C ALA A 98 -7.84 14.74 -0.01
N VAL A 99 -8.73 14.52 0.96
CA VAL A 99 -9.12 13.18 1.40
C VAL A 99 -9.83 12.41 0.29
N ASP A 100 -10.80 13.04 -0.39
CA ASP A 100 -11.53 12.40 -1.49
C ASP A 100 -10.61 12.01 -2.65
N GLN A 101 -9.64 12.86 -3.00
CA GLN A 101 -8.62 12.54 -4.01
C GLN A 101 -7.76 11.35 -3.58
N SER A 102 -7.31 11.34 -2.33
CA SER A 102 -6.56 10.21 -1.75
C SER A 102 -7.35 8.90 -1.79
N HIS A 103 -8.66 8.95 -1.51
CA HIS A 103 -9.55 7.79 -1.62
C HIS A 103 -9.67 7.28 -3.06
N GLN A 104 -9.74 8.17 -4.05
CA GLN A 104 -9.77 7.79 -5.46
C GLN A 104 -8.47 7.12 -5.90
N ALA A 105 -7.32 7.70 -5.58
CA ALA A 105 -6.01 7.14 -5.91
C ALA A 105 -5.78 5.78 -5.22
N MET A 106 -6.20 5.66 -3.95
CA MET A 106 -6.15 4.40 -3.21
C MET A 106 -7.05 3.33 -3.85
N GLY A 107 -8.28 3.68 -4.22
CA GLY A 107 -9.20 2.79 -4.91
C GLY A 107 -8.67 2.35 -6.28
N GLN A 108 -8.02 3.24 -7.02
CA GLN A 108 -7.38 2.89 -8.29
C GLN A 108 -6.21 1.93 -8.07
N LEU A 109 -5.35 2.17 -7.07
CA LEU A 109 -4.25 1.27 -6.74
C LEU A 109 -4.75 -0.15 -6.41
N GLN A 110 -5.85 -0.26 -5.68
CA GLN A 110 -6.47 -1.54 -5.35
C GLN A 110 -7.00 -2.26 -6.61
N LYS A 111 -7.67 -1.53 -7.52
CA LYS A 111 -8.14 -2.07 -8.81
C LYS A 111 -6.99 -2.54 -9.70
N GLU A 112 -5.91 -1.76 -9.82
CA GLU A 112 -4.73 -2.13 -10.61
C GLU A 112 -4.05 -3.38 -10.04
N THR A 113 -3.96 -3.49 -8.71
CA THR A 113 -3.38 -4.66 -8.03
C THR A 113 -4.22 -5.91 -8.32
N LEU A 114 -5.54 -5.82 -8.22
CA LEU A 114 -6.42 -6.94 -8.55
C LEU A 114 -6.36 -7.30 -10.04
N GLY A 115 -6.31 -6.30 -10.92
CA GLY A 115 -6.13 -6.49 -12.35
C GLY A 115 -4.82 -7.21 -12.68
N HIS A 116 -3.73 -6.84 -12.01
CA HIS A 116 -2.43 -7.49 -12.13
C HIS A 116 -2.47 -8.96 -11.74
N ILE A 117 -3.10 -9.28 -10.60
CA ILE A 117 -3.30 -10.66 -10.13
C ILE A 117 -4.03 -11.51 -11.19
N PHE A 118 -5.14 -10.99 -11.74
CA PHE A 118 -5.87 -11.72 -12.77
C PHE A 118 -5.12 -11.81 -14.12
N ALA A 119 -4.31 -10.82 -14.46
CA ALA A 119 -3.47 -10.88 -15.66
C ALA A 119 -2.39 -11.97 -15.52
N MET A 120 -1.77 -12.12 -14.35
CA MET A 120 -0.86 -13.24 -14.08
C MET A 120 -1.57 -14.59 -14.22
N ARG A 121 -2.78 -14.70 -13.64
CA ARG A 121 -3.61 -15.91 -13.71
C ARG A 121 -3.96 -16.35 -15.14
N GLN A 122 -4.01 -15.43 -16.10
CA GLN A 122 -4.28 -15.74 -17.52
C GLN A 122 -3.08 -16.38 -18.24
N ILE A 123 -1.86 -16.24 -17.70
CA ILE A 123 -0.63 -16.83 -18.27
C ILE A 123 -0.47 -18.30 -17.84
N LEU A 124 -1.13 -18.69 -16.74
CA LEU A 124 -0.99 -20.00 -16.12
C LEU A 124 -1.78 -21.08 -16.86
N ARG A 125 -1.22 -22.29 -16.90
CA ARG A 125 -1.92 -23.51 -17.33
C ARG A 125 -2.99 -23.91 -16.29
N PRO A 126 -3.99 -24.73 -16.65
CA PRO A 126 -5.09 -25.05 -15.75
C PRO A 126 -4.68 -25.65 -14.40
N ASP A 127 -3.64 -26.48 -14.37
CA ASP A 127 -3.06 -27.08 -13.17
C ASP A 127 -2.42 -26.03 -12.25
N GLN A 128 -1.61 -25.12 -12.83
CA GLN A 128 -0.98 -24.01 -12.12
C GLN A 128 -2.01 -23.00 -11.59
N ALA A 129 -3.03 -22.68 -12.40
CA ALA A 129 -4.07 -21.73 -12.05
C ALA A 129 -4.85 -22.18 -10.81
N LYS A 130 -5.06 -23.48 -10.61
CA LYS A 130 -5.72 -24.00 -9.41
C LYS A 130 -4.93 -23.69 -8.13
N THR A 131 -3.61 -23.91 -8.15
CA THR A 131 -2.74 -23.59 -7.01
C THR A 131 -2.67 -22.08 -6.77
N PHE A 132 -2.61 -21.30 -7.85
CA PHE A 132 -2.64 -19.83 -7.78
C PHE A 132 -3.94 -19.32 -7.16
N ASP A 133 -5.10 -19.77 -7.65
CA ASP A 133 -6.43 -19.35 -7.18
C ASP A 133 -6.62 -19.68 -5.69
N GLN A 134 -6.11 -20.82 -5.21
CA GLN A 134 -6.10 -21.19 -3.80
C GLN A 134 -5.27 -20.22 -2.94
N ALA A 135 -4.08 -19.85 -3.43
CA ALA A 135 -3.23 -18.89 -2.74
C ALA A 135 -3.84 -17.49 -2.69
N VAL A 136 -4.49 -17.05 -3.78
CA VAL A 136 -5.22 -15.76 -3.80
C VAL A 136 -6.34 -15.77 -2.76
N VAL A 137 -7.14 -16.82 -2.71
CA VAL A 137 -8.24 -16.91 -1.72
C VAL A 137 -7.68 -16.88 -0.30
N HIS A 138 -6.64 -17.67 -0.01
CA HIS A 138 -6.00 -17.70 1.30
C HIS A 138 -5.50 -16.31 1.73
N ALA A 139 -4.73 -15.64 0.86
CA ALA A 139 -4.20 -14.30 1.13
C ALA A 139 -5.30 -13.26 1.37
N LEU A 140 -6.47 -13.41 0.73
CA LEU A 140 -7.62 -12.51 0.93
C LEU A 140 -8.44 -12.84 2.19
N THR A 141 -8.36 -14.07 2.71
CA THR A 141 -9.13 -14.52 3.87
C THR A 141 -8.33 -14.57 5.17
N ASP A 142 -7.01 -14.59 5.10
CA ASP A 142 -6.15 -14.71 6.27
C ASP A 142 -5.94 -13.40 7.03
N ASP A 143 -6.05 -12.24 6.37
CA ASP A 143 -6.15 -10.93 7.03
C ASP A 143 -7.44 -10.77 7.87
N ALA A 144 -8.40 -11.71 7.77
CA ALA A 144 -9.68 -11.67 8.48
C ALA A 144 -9.72 -12.47 9.79
N ARG A 145 -8.57 -12.98 10.29
CA ARG A 145 -8.46 -13.65 11.61
C ARG A 145 -7.48 -12.94 12.53
#